data_AF-A0A836WJL9-F1
#
_entry.id   AF-A0A836WJL9-F1
#
_cell.length_a   1.000
_cell.length_b   1.000
_cell.length_c   1.000
_cell.angle_alpha   90.00
_cell.angle_beta   90.00
_cell.angle_gamma   90.00
#
_symmetry.space_group_name_H-M   'P 1'
#
loop_
_entity.id
_entity.type
_entity.pdbx_description
1 polymer ?
#
loop_
_entity_poly.entity_id
_entity_poly.type
_entity_poly.pdbx_seq_one_letter_code
_entity_poly.pdbx_strand_id
1 'polypeptide(L)'
;MEVQGISDLPKTDEYRERKVELGKEDFLRLLAVQLRFQDPLEPIGSTEFAAQLAQFSALEQMKNLNDRVRELTELYRSNQTWTALPLIGRSVKVEGDEVPLYEGRALIGYTLNSPADVRVRIWDGDKVIRSVDLGLQEEGEHLWEWDGEDDRGRRVPDGSYRYEVLRVGDGDTSSVDGYVLAEVAGVRPGRSGEPMLDLGVTEVGISKVREIVDSQRGGR
;
A
#
# COMPACT_ATOMS: atom_id res chain seq x y z
N MET A 1 -28.31 13.37 68.74
CA MET A 1 -26.94 13.66 68.28
C MET A 1 -26.43 12.41 67.61
N GLU A 2 -26.31 12.43 66.29
CA GLU A 2 -25.54 11.44 65.54
C GLU A 2 -24.92 12.19 64.37
N VAL A 3 -23.59 12.31 64.42
CA VAL A 3 -22.76 12.97 63.41
C VAL A 3 -22.56 11.97 62.27
N GLN A 4 -23.14 12.27 61.10
CA GLN A 4 -22.90 11.49 59.89
C GLN A 4 -21.45 11.68 59.44
N GLY A 5 -20.79 10.54 59.25
CA GLY A 5 -19.35 10.39 59.07
C GLY A 5 -18.81 10.91 57.75
N ILE A 6 -17.53 11.28 57.82
CA ILE A 6 -16.64 11.80 56.79
C ILE A 6 -16.27 10.67 55.80
N SER A 7 -17.26 10.05 55.15
CA SER A 7 -17.07 8.87 54.29
C SER A 7 -17.12 9.14 52.78
N ASP A 8 -17.42 10.38 52.36
CA ASP A 8 -17.58 10.74 50.94
C ASP A 8 -16.43 11.61 50.40
N LEU A 9 -15.23 11.48 50.98
CA LEU A 9 -14.04 12.05 50.35
C LEU A 9 -13.42 11.03 49.38
N PRO A 10 -13.21 11.38 48.11
CA PRO A 10 -12.63 10.48 47.11
C PRO A 10 -11.24 10.01 47.55
N LYS A 11 -10.95 8.72 47.33
CA LYS A 11 -9.69 8.10 47.71
C LYS A 11 -8.55 8.62 46.83
N THR A 12 -7.38 8.83 47.44
CA THR A 12 -6.18 9.45 46.86
C THR A 12 -5.66 8.81 45.57
N ASP A 13 -6.07 7.58 45.24
CA ASP A 13 -5.63 6.87 44.04
C ASP A 13 -6.38 7.31 42.77
N GLU A 14 -7.59 7.90 42.87
CA GLU A 14 -8.33 8.44 41.72
C GLU A 14 -7.75 9.74 41.14
N TYR A 15 -6.83 10.40 41.86
CA TYR A 15 -6.17 11.62 41.39
C TYR A 15 -4.94 11.37 40.50
N ARG A 16 -4.46 10.12 40.40
CA ARG A 16 -3.16 9.83 39.76
C ARG A 16 -3.18 9.66 38.24
N GLU A 17 -4.33 9.62 37.57
CA GLU A 17 -4.39 9.37 36.12
C GLU A 17 -5.13 10.41 35.27
N ARG A 18 -5.65 11.50 35.84
CA ARG A 18 -6.00 12.65 35.01
C ARG A 18 -4.73 13.40 34.64
N LYS A 19 -4.13 13.04 33.50
CA LYS A 19 -3.37 13.99 32.68
C LYS A 19 -4.35 15.11 32.31
N VAL A 20 -4.49 16.10 33.17
CA VAL A 20 -5.19 17.34 32.85
C VAL A 20 -4.28 18.05 31.87
N GLU A 21 -4.47 17.80 30.57
CA GLU A 21 -3.96 18.69 29.54
C GLU A 21 -4.66 20.03 29.75
N LEU A 22 -4.03 20.93 30.49
CA LEU A 22 -4.49 22.31 30.66
C LEU A 22 -4.54 22.95 29.27
N GLY A 23 -5.75 23.03 28.71
CA GLY A 23 -5.98 23.71 27.44
C GLY A 23 -5.84 25.22 27.59
N LYS A 24 -5.74 25.92 26.46
CA LYS A 24 -5.76 27.39 26.39
C LYS A 24 -6.92 28.02 27.19
N GLU A 25 -8.06 27.33 27.28
CA GLU A 25 -9.27 27.80 27.97
C GLU A 25 -9.14 27.75 29.51
N ASP A 26 -8.59 26.67 30.05
CA ASP A 26 -8.29 26.56 31.49
C ASP A 26 -7.15 27.51 31.89
N PHE A 27 -6.22 27.75 30.97
CA PHE A 27 -5.15 28.73 31.11
C PHE A 27 -5.68 30.17 31.18
N LEU A 28 -6.57 30.56 30.26
CA LEU A 28 -7.20 31.90 30.27
C LEU A 28 -8.07 32.12 31.51
N ARG A 29 -8.70 31.06 32.05
CA ARG A 29 -9.43 31.11 33.32
C ARG A 29 -8.52 31.40 34.51
N LEU A 30 -7.38 30.72 34.61
CA LEU A 30 -6.41 30.97 35.69
C LEU A 30 -5.84 32.39 35.63
N LEU A 31 -5.53 32.89 34.43
CA LEU A 31 -5.07 34.27 34.22
C LEU A 31 -6.12 35.31 34.64
N ALA A 32 -7.40 35.08 34.27
CA ALA A 32 -8.49 35.95 34.67
C ALA A 32 -8.71 35.97 36.19
N VAL A 33 -8.52 34.83 36.86
CA VAL A 33 -8.59 34.75 38.33
C VAL A 33 -7.42 35.49 38.99
N GLN A 34 -6.20 35.37 38.47
CA GLN A 34 -5.03 36.07 38.99
C GLN A 34 -5.14 37.60 38.83
N LEU A 35 -5.59 38.09 37.67
CA LEU A 35 -5.84 39.52 37.44
C LEU A 35 -6.89 40.11 38.39
N ARG A 36 -7.85 39.28 38.83
CA ARG A 36 -8.93 39.72 39.74
C ARG A 36 -8.48 39.81 41.21
N PHE A 37 -7.37 39.17 41.57
CA PHE A 37 -6.89 39.05 42.95
C PHE A 37 -5.45 39.58 43.17
N GLN A 38 -4.87 40.32 42.22
CA GLN A 38 -3.56 40.96 42.38
C GLN A 38 -3.66 42.27 43.18
N ASP A 39 -2.65 42.53 44.01
CA ASP A 39 -2.42 43.81 44.67
C ASP A 39 -1.82 44.81 43.64
N PRO A 40 -2.43 45.99 43.43
CA PRO A 40 -1.95 46.97 42.45
C PRO A 40 -0.54 47.52 42.69
N LEU A 41 0.08 47.27 43.85
CA LEU A 41 1.40 47.80 44.21
C LEU A 41 2.57 46.82 43.96
N GLU A 42 2.32 45.54 43.69
CA GLU A 42 3.36 44.54 43.37
C GLU A 42 2.92 43.57 42.25
N PRO A 43 3.02 43.98 40.96
CA PRO A 43 2.65 43.11 39.86
C PRO A 43 3.68 42.00 39.67
N ILE A 44 3.33 40.76 40.00
CA ILE A 44 4.18 39.61 39.68
C ILE A 44 3.97 39.23 38.20
N GLY A 45 5.01 39.48 37.40
CA GLY A 45 5.40 38.78 36.17
C GLY A 45 4.33 38.23 35.21
N SER A 46 3.36 39.03 34.78
CA SER A 46 2.44 38.68 33.68
C SER A 46 3.14 38.29 32.37
N THR A 47 4.41 38.71 32.21
CA THR A 47 5.21 38.54 31.00
C THR A 47 5.75 37.12 30.82
N GLU A 48 6.18 36.46 31.89
CA GLU A 48 6.73 35.10 31.83
C GLU A 48 5.62 34.07 31.54
N PHE A 49 4.42 34.31 32.06
CA PHE A 49 3.22 33.54 31.74
C PHE A 49 2.72 33.79 30.31
N ALA A 50 2.77 35.04 29.82
CA ALA A 50 2.45 35.34 28.43
C ALA A 50 3.43 34.65 27.47
N ALA A 51 4.72 34.55 27.85
CA ALA A 51 5.72 33.82 27.09
C ALA A 51 5.43 32.31 27.06
N GLN A 52 5.06 31.70 28.18
CA GLN A 52 4.67 30.28 28.23
C GLN A 52 3.39 29.99 27.42
N LEU A 53 2.37 30.87 27.49
CA LEU A 53 1.17 30.75 26.67
C LEU A 53 1.49 30.81 25.17
N ALA A 54 2.37 31.73 24.78
CA ALA A 54 2.82 31.85 23.40
C ALA A 54 3.54 30.56 22.93
N GLN A 55 4.35 29.95 23.80
CA GLN A 55 5.00 28.66 23.52
C GLN A 55 3.99 27.51 23.38
N PHE A 56 3.00 27.40 24.27
CA PHE A 56 1.94 26.39 24.17
C PHE A 56 1.10 26.56 22.91
N SER A 57 0.70 27.80 22.59
CA SER A 57 -0.04 28.12 21.36
C SER A 57 0.76 27.77 20.11
N ALA A 58 2.09 27.99 20.12
CA ALA A 58 2.96 27.60 19.02
C ALA A 58 3.06 26.06 18.87
N LEU A 59 3.19 25.32 19.97
CA LEU A 59 3.20 23.86 19.97
C LEU A 59 1.87 23.27 19.48
N GLU A 60 0.76 23.83 19.92
CA GLU A 60 -0.59 23.43 19.49
C GLU A 60 -0.80 23.73 18.01
N GLN A 61 -0.40 24.91 17.53
CA GLN A 61 -0.43 25.25 16.11
C GLN A 61 0.44 24.29 15.28
N MET A 62 1.61 23.90 15.78
CA MET A 62 2.48 22.93 15.11
C MET A 62 1.85 21.52 15.10
N LYS A 63 1.20 21.10 16.18
CA LYS A 63 0.43 19.84 16.22
C LYS A 63 -0.70 19.88 15.20
N ASN A 64 -1.50 20.95 15.19
CA ASN A 64 -2.58 21.15 14.23
C ASN A 64 -2.08 21.17 12.79
N LEU A 65 -0.91 21.76 12.54
CA LEU A 65 -0.27 21.74 11.22
C LEU A 65 0.12 20.33 10.81
N ASN A 66 0.77 19.58 11.72
CA ASN A 66 1.15 18.19 11.46
C ASN A 66 -0.09 17.32 11.17
N ASP A 67 -1.18 17.50 11.90
CA ASP A 67 -2.42 16.75 11.69
C ASP A 67 -3.05 17.10 10.33
N ARG A 68 -3.11 18.38 9.96
CA ARG A 68 -3.56 18.82 8.62
C ARG A 68 -2.68 18.29 7.49
N VAL A 69 -1.37 18.19 7.70
CA VAL A 69 -0.44 17.60 6.71
C VAL A 69 -0.70 16.10 6.54
N ARG A 70 -1.03 15.38 7.61
CA ARG A 70 -1.45 13.97 7.53
C ARG A 70 -2.76 13.83 6.76
N GLU A 71 -3.77 14.63 7.08
CA GLU A 71 -5.04 14.64 6.35
C GLU A 71 -4.83 14.93 4.85
N LEU A 72 -3.97 15.89 4.51
CA LEU A 72 -3.64 16.19 3.12
C LEU A 72 -2.96 15.01 2.41
N THR A 73 -2.08 14.30 3.11
CA THR A 73 -1.41 13.11 2.56
C THR A 73 -2.41 11.97 2.32
N GLU A 74 -3.38 11.78 3.21
CA GLU A 74 -4.46 10.80 3.05
C GLU A 74 -5.39 11.16 1.88
N LEU A 75 -5.77 12.43 1.75
CA LEU A 75 -6.54 12.92 0.60
C LEU A 75 -5.78 12.70 -0.72
N TYR A 76 -4.48 13.00 -0.75
CA TYR A 76 -3.66 12.78 -1.93
C TYR A 76 -3.62 11.30 -2.33
N ARG A 77 -3.42 10.39 -1.36
CA ARG A 77 -3.46 8.94 -1.56
C ARG A 77 -4.81 8.47 -2.09
N SER A 78 -5.92 8.96 -1.53
CA SER A 78 -7.26 8.61 -2.00
C SER A 78 -7.50 9.03 -3.47
N ASN A 79 -6.90 10.14 -3.90
CA ASN A 79 -7.04 10.64 -5.26
C ASN A 79 -6.29 9.80 -6.31
N GLN A 80 -5.23 9.09 -5.93
CA GLN A 80 -4.45 8.28 -6.87
C GLN A 80 -5.25 7.10 -7.43
N THR A 81 -6.20 6.55 -6.68
CA THR A 81 -7.02 5.43 -7.17
C THR A 81 -7.83 5.81 -8.41
N TRP A 82 -8.28 7.07 -8.50
CA TRP A 82 -9.06 7.57 -9.65
C TRP A 82 -8.25 7.61 -10.94
N THR A 83 -6.91 7.79 -10.88
CA THR A 83 -6.08 7.80 -12.09
C THR A 83 -5.93 6.43 -12.72
N ALA A 84 -6.19 5.36 -11.96
CA ALA A 84 -6.11 3.98 -12.42
C ALA A 84 -7.44 3.46 -12.97
N LEU A 85 -8.59 4.09 -12.67
CA LEU A 85 -9.90 3.63 -13.17
C LEU A 85 -10.00 3.46 -14.68
N PRO A 86 -9.39 4.32 -15.53
CA PRO A 86 -9.42 4.13 -16.99
C PRO A 86 -8.72 2.85 -17.47
N LEU A 87 -7.96 2.17 -16.60
CA LEU A 87 -7.32 0.89 -16.91
C LEU A 87 -8.32 -0.27 -16.89
N ILE A 88 -9.46 -0.15 -16.21
CA ILE A 88 -10.47 -1.21 -16.18
C ILE A 88 -10.91 -1.55 -17.61
N GLY A 89 -10.84 -2.84 -17.97
CA GLY A 89 -11.11 -3.35 -19.32
C GLY A 89 -9.96 -3.16 -20.32
N ARG A 90 -8.80 -2.61 -19.89
CA ARG A 90 -7.58 -2.56 -20.69
C ARG A 90 -6.68 -3.73 -20.32
N SER A 91 -5.91 -4.19 -21.30
CA SER A 91 -4.81 -5.13 -21.05
C SER A 91 -3.57 -4.37 -20.61
N VAL A 92 -2.88 -4.89 -19.60
CA VAL A 92 -1.64 -4.30 -19.07
C VAL A 92 -0.51 -5.31 -19.12
N LYS A 93 0.71 -4.81 -19.36
CA LYS A 93 1.97 -5.55 -19.27
C LYS A 93 2.54 -5.34 -17.87
N VAL A 94 2.60 -6.41 -17.09
CA VAL A 94 3.08 -6.39 -15.70
C VAL A 94 4.35 -7.21 -15.62
N GLU A 95 5.45 -6.58 -15.20
CA GLU A 95 6.71 -7.27 -14.95
C GLU A 95 6.66 -8.04 -13.63
N GLY A 96 7.30 -9.21 -13.61
CA GLY A 96 7.41 -10.05 -12.43
C GLY A 96 7.44 -11.52 -12.79
N ASP A 97 7.50 -12.36 -11.77
CA ASP A 97 7.56 -13.81 -11.86
C ASP A 97 6.24 -14.47 -11.44
N GLU A 98 5.17 -13.71 -11.21
CA GLU A 98 3.85 -14.25 -10.90
C GLU A 98 2.90 -14.11 -12.10
N VAL A 99 2.12 -15.15 -12.35
CA VAL A 99 1.13 -15.20 -13.41
C VAL A 99 -0.26 -15.55 -12.86
N PRO A 100 -1.28 -14.71 -13.09
CA PRO A 100 -2.65 -15.07 -12.81
C PRO A 100 -3.16 -16.09 -13.84
N LEU A 101 -3.61 -17.26 -13.36
CA LEU A 101 -4.40 -18.21 -14.12
C LEU A 101 -5.88 -17.89 -13.92
N TYR A 102 -6.58 -17.53 -14.99
CA TYR A 102 -8.00 -17.19 -14.97
C TYR A 102 -8.72 -17.89 -16.12
N GLU A 103 -9.87 -18.51 -15.83
CA GLU A 103 -10.63 -19.32 -16.80
C GLU A 103 -9.76 -20.41 -17.46
N GLY A 104 -8.78 -20.94 -16.70
CA GLY A 104 -7.84 -21.96 -17.16
C GLY A 104 -6.85 -21.50 -18.23
N ARG A 105 -6.59 -20.19 -18.38
CA ARG A 105 -5.57 -19.67 -19.30
C ARG A 105 -4.73 -18.56 -18.67
N ALA A 106 -3.49 -18.47 -19.12
CA ALA A 106 -2.59 -17.39 -18.74
C ALA A 106 -1.61 -17.06 -19.88
N LEU A 107 -1.31 -15.77 -20.07
CA LEU A 107 -0.37 -15.31 -21.09
C LEU A 107 0.91 -14.77 -20.46
N ILE A 108 2.02 -15.46 -20.73
CA ILE A 108 3.36 -15.13 -20.26
C ILE A 108 4.18 -14.66 -21.44
N GLY A 109 4.72 -13.46 -21.35
CA GLY A 109 5.64 -12.90 -22.34
C GLY A 109 7.07 -12.81 -21.82
N TYR A 110 8.01 -12.83 -22.75
CA TYR A 110 9.43 -12.69 -22.46
C TYR A 110 10.16 -12.10 -23.67
N THR A 111 11.32 -11.47 -23.44
CA THR A 111 12.11 -10.86 -24.50
C THR A 111 13.50 -11.49 -24.56
N LEU A 112 13.88 -11.99 -25.73
CA LEU A 112 15.21 -12.52 -26.00
C LEU A 112 16.06 -11.48 -26.74
N ASN A 113 17.29 -11.26 -26.27
CA ASN A 113 18.28 -10.38 -26.91
C ASN A 113 19.14 -11.08 -27.99
N SER A 114 18.90 -12.36 -28.20
CA SER A 114 19.56 -13.24 -29.17
C SER A 114 18.85 -14.59 -29.16
N PRO A 115 18.86 -15.35 -30.27
CA PRO A 115 18.19 -16.65 -30.34
C PRO A 115 18.69 -17.62 -29.27
N ALA A 116 17.79 -18.43 -28.71
CA ALA A 116 18.11 -19.45 -27.70
C ALA A 116 17.04 -20.54 -27.60
N ASP A 117 17.41 -21.72 -27.15
CA ASP A 117 16.44 -22.69 -26.63
C ASP A 117 15.80 -22.15 -25.35
N VAL A 118 14.47 -22.24 -25.26
CA VAL A 118 13.71 -21.72 -24.13
C VAL A 118 13.01 -22.83 -23.37
N ARG A 119 13.04 -22.76 -22.04
CA ARG A 119 12.24 -23.57 -21.12
C ARG A 119 11.40 -22.66 -20.24
N VAL A 120 10.12 -22.98 -20.08
CA VAL A 120 9.24 -22.31 -19.12
C VAL A 120 8.88 -23.28 -18.01
N ARG A 121 8.99 -22.83 -16.75
CA ARG A 121 8.56 -23.58 -15.57
C ARG A 121 7.45 -22.84 -14.85
N ILE A 122 6.44 -23.58 -14.40
CA ILE A 122 5.39 -23.06 -13.51
C ILE A 122 5.51 -23.74 -12.15
N TRP A 123 5.41 -22.94 -11.10
CA TRP A 123 5.53 -23.30 -9.71
C TRP A 123 4.22 -23.01 -8.97
N ASP A 124 3.83 -23.96 -8.12
CA ASP A 124 2.81 -23.81 -7.09
C ASP A 124 3.51 -23.90 -5.73
N GLY A 125 3.68 -22.75 -5.06
CA GLY A 125 4.56 -22.61 -3.90
C GLY A 125 6.01 -22.99 -4.24
N ASP A 126 6.53 -24.02 -3.57
CA ASP A 126 7.90 -24.51 -3.78
C ASP A 126 7.99 -25.69 -4.75
N LYS A 127 6.87 -26.04 -5.41
CA LYS A 127 6.80 -27.20 -6.29
C LYS A 127 6.66 -26.77 -7.74
N VAL A 128 7.57 -27.24 -8.60
CA VAL A 128 7.35 -27.20 -10.06
C VAL A 128 6.20 -28.12 -10.43
N ILE A 129 5.15 -27.57 -11.02
CA ILE A 129 3.97 -28.31 -11.49
C ILE A 129 3.97 -28.51 -13.00
N ARG A 130 4.67 -27.65 -13.75
CA ARG A 130 4.78 -27.71 -15.20
C ARG A 130 6.19 -27.32 -15.64
N SER A 131 6.80 -28.05 -16.57
CA SER A 131 8.08 -27.68 -17.20
C SER A 131 8.02 -27.99 -18.69
N VAL A 132 8.01 -26.96 -19.53
CA VAL A 132 7.87 -27.10 -20.98
C VAL A 132 9.11 -26.57 -21.69
N ASP A 133 9.67 -27.40 -22.57
CA ASP A 133 10.69 -26.98 -23.53
C ASP A 133 10.00 -26.40 -24.77
N LEU A 134 10.16 -25.09 -24.98
CA LEU A 134 9.65 -24.38 -26.17
C LEU A 134 10.61 -24.49 -27.36
N GLY A 135 11.79 -25.08 -27.15
CA GLY A 135 12.84 -25.21 -28.16
C GLY A 135 13.43 -23.86 -28.57
N LEU A 136 14.09 -23.84 -29.72
CA LEU A 136 14.75 -22.65 -30.27
C LEU A 136 13.72 -21.55 -30.56
N GLN A 137 13.95 -20.38 -29.96
CA GLN A 137 13.20 -19.15 -30.18
C GLN A 137 14.15 -18.06 -30.70
N GLU A 138 13.66 -17.24 -31.61
CA GLU A 138 14.44 -16.16 -32.23
C GLU A 138 14.65 -14.97 -31.27
N GLU A 139 15.50 -14.02 -31.66
CA GLU A 139 15.58 -12.72 -30.97
C GLU A 139 14.25 -11.95 -31.07
N GLY A 140 13.85 -11.28 -29.98
CA GLY A 140 12.63 -10.45 -29.94
C GLY A 140 11.69 -10.80 -28.79
N GLU A 141 10.50 -10.21 -28.84
CA GLU A 141 9.42 -10.51 -27.89
C GLU A 141 8.66 -11.77 -28.30
N HIS A 142 8.35 -12.60 -27.30
CA HIS A 142 7.60 -13.83 -27.45
C HIS A 142 6.45 -13.87 -26.46
N LEU A 143 5.42 -14.63 -26.80
CA LEU A 143 4.26 -14.87 -25.94
C LEU A 143 3.97 -16.37 -25.91
N TRP A 144 3.78 -16.89 -24.71
CA TRP A 144 3.40 -18.27 -24.47
C TRP A 144 2.11 -18.32 -23.65
N GLU A 145 1.12 -19.08 -24.15
CA GLU A 145 -0.13 -19.34 -23.45
C GLU A 145 0.02 -20.62 -22.62
N TRP A 146 -0.11 -20.49 -21.30
CA TRP A 146 -0.26 -21.64 -20.42
C TRP A 146 -1.73 -22.08 -20.40
N ASP A 147 -1.94 -23.37 -20.65
CA ASP A 147 -3.24 -24.06 -20.70
C ASP A 147 -3.84 -24.39 -19.32
N GLY A 148 -3.16 -23.98 -18.23
CA GLY A 148 -3.58 -24.26 -16.87
C GLY A 148 -3.43 -25.74 -16.48
N GLU A 149 -2.59 -26.51 -17.18
CA GLU A 149 -2.35 -27.92 -16.87
C GLU A 149 -0.98 -28.18 -16.24
N ASP A 150 -0.91 -29.18 -15.36
CA ASP A 150 0.35 -29.72 -14.81
C ASP A 150 1.05 -30.68 -15.81
N ASP A 151 2.25 -31.17 -15.48
CA ASP A 151 2.99 -32.14 -16.32
C ASP A 151 2.26 -33.48 -16.52
N ARG A 152 1.16 -33.74 -15.81
CA ARG A 152 0.32 -34.94 -15.94
C ARG A 152 -0.93 -34.67 -16.77
N GLY A 153 -1.07 -33.49 -17.36
CA GLY A 153 -2.24 -33.08 -18.14
C GLY A 153 -3.48 -32.84 -17.27
N ARG A 154 -3.31 -32.59 -15.97
CA ARG A 154 -4.43 -32.27 -15.08
C ARG A 154 -4.54 -30.76 -14.94
N ARG A 155 -5.75 -30.23 -15.09
CA ARG A 155 -6.05 -28.82 -14.83
C ARG A 155 -5.78 -28.48 -13.37
N VAL A 156 -5.12 -27.35 -13.16
CA VAL A 156 -4.94 -26.75 -11.83
C VAL A 156 -6.00 -25.66 -11.60
N PRO A 157 -6.33 -25.34 -10.35
CA PRO A 157 -7.32 -24.30 -10.04
C PRO A 157 -6.86 -22.91 -10.50
N ASP A 158 -7.81 -22.04 -10.83
CA ASP A 158 -7.54 -20.61 -11.03
C ASP A 158 -6.87 -20.01 -9.77
N GLY A 159 -5.87 -19.15 -9.98
CA GLY A 159 -5.02 -18.64 -8.90
C GLY A 159 -3.74 -17.98 -9.40
N SER A 160 -2.89 -17.52 -8.49
CA SER A 160 -1.56 -16.98 -8.83
C SER A 160 -0.51 -18.09 -8.77
N TYR A 161 0.30 -18.20 -9.81
CA TYR A 161 1.41 -19.17 -9.90
C TYR A 161 2.71 -18.43 -10.17
N ARG A 162 3.83 -18.95 -9.66
CA ARG A 162 5.13 -18.40 -10.03
C ARG A 162 5.60 -19.04 -11.33
N TYR A 163 6.14 -18.27 -12.26
CA TYR A 163 6.73 -18.78 -13.49
C TYR A 163 8.20 -18.36 -13.60
N GLU A 164 8.94 -19.12 -14.39
CA GLU A 164 10.34 -18.84 -14.69
C GLU A 164 10.57 -19.14 -16.17
N VAL A 165 11.14 -18.17 -16.90
CA VAL A 165 11.57 -18.35 -18.29
C VAL A 165 13.09 -18.49 -18.29
N LEU A 166 13.58 -19.56 -18.89
CA LEU A 166 14.98 -19.94 -18.89
C LEU A 166 15.50 -20.03 -20.32
N ARG A 167 16.65 -19.43 -20.58
CA ARG A 167 17.51 -19.82 -21.71
C ARG A 167 18.19 -21.11 -21.35
N VAL A 168 18.15 -22.09 -22.25
CA VAL A 168 18.82 -23.37 -22.12
C VAL A 168 20.06 -23.33 -23.01
N GLY A 169 21.23 -23.45 -22.40
CA GLY A 169 22.51 -23.59 -23.10
C GLY A 169 23.10 -24.98 -22.93
N ASP A 170 24.34 -25.16 -23.38
CA ASP A 170 25.10 -26.41 -23.21
C ASP A 170 25.48 -26.62 -21.73
N GLY A 171 24.55 -27.22 -20.98
CA GLY A 171 24.74 -27.63 -19.58
C GLY A 171 24.47 -26.53 -18.54
N ASP A 172 24.05 -25.33 -18.96
CA ASP A 172 23.69 -24.23 -18.07
C ASP A 172 22.34 -23.60 -18.46
N THR A 173 21.70 -22.95 -17.49
CA THR A 173 20.45 -22.21 -17.70
C THR A 173 20.55 -20.82 -17.10
N SER A 174 20.09 -19.81 -17.82
CA SER A 174 20.00 -18.44 -17.32
C SER A 174 18.57 -17.92 -17.38
N SER A 175 18.19 -17.12 -16.37
CA SER A 175 16.85 -16.53 -16.30
C SER A 175 16.67 -15.44 -17.36
N VAL A 176 15.45 -15.34 -17.88
CA VAL A 176 14.97 -14.27 -18.75
C VAL A 176 13.88 -13.51 -18.03
N ASP A 177 13.99 -12.18 -18.04
CA ASP A 177 12.94 -11.34 -17.51
C ASP A 177 11.63 -11.56 -18.29
N GLY A 178 10.59 -11.93 -17.56
CA GLY A 178 9.26 -12.15 -18.08
C GLY A 178 8.30 -11.03 -17.71
N TYR A 179 7.17 -11.00 -18.40
CA TYR A 179 6.02 -10.19 -18.07
C TYR A 179 4.74 -10.99 -18.29
N VAL A 180 3.65 -10.52 -17.70
CA VAL A 180 2.31 -11.08 -17.92
C VAL A 180 1.43 -10.06 -18.62
N LEU A 181 0.59 -10.55 -19.53
CA LEU A 181 -0.48 -9.77 -20.13
C LEU A 181 -1.79 -10.17 -19.49
N ALA A 182 -2.43 -9.22 -18.80
CA ALA A 182 -3.71 -9.46 -18.13
C ALA A 182 -4.66 -8.28 -18.35
N GLU A 183 -5.95 -8.58 -18.45
CA GLU A 183 -6.99 -7.56 -18.43
C GLU A 183 -7.24 -7.09 -17.00
N VAL A 184 -7.33 -5.78 -16.81
CA VAL A 184 -7.68 -5.21 -15.51
C VAL A 184 -9.19 -5.33 -15.31
N ALA A 185 -9.60 -6.22 -14.41
CA ALA A 185 -11.00 -6.42 -14.04
C ALA A 185 -11.51 -5.32 -13.09
N GLY A 186 -10.63 -4.73 -12.28
CA GLY A 186 -11.00 -3.75 -11.28
C GLY A 186 -9.82 -2.95 -10.73
N VAL A 187 -10.13 -1.92 -9.96
CA VAL A 187 -9.14 -1.07 -9.30
C VAL A 187 -9.61 -0.76 -7.89
N ARG A 188 -8.68 -0.85 -6.93
CA ARG A 188 -8.96 -0.63 -5.51
C ARG A 188 -7.87 0.22 -4.86
N PRO A 189 -8.18 1.00 -3.80
CA PRO A 189 -7.15 1.68 -3.03
C PRO A 189 -6.32 0.68 -2.21
N GLY A 190 -5.00 0.71 -2.34
CA GLY A 190 -4.07 -0.08 -1.54
C GLY A 190 -3.77 0.53 -0.17
N ARG A 191 -3.21 -0.26 0.75
CA ARG A 191 -2.89 0.16 2.14
C ARG A 191 -1.91 1.34 2.22
N SER A 192 -1.01 1.45 1.23
CA SER A 192 -0.03 2.54 1.10
C SER A 192 -0.57 3.78 0.38
N GLY A 193 -1.81 3.72 -0.14
CA GLY A 193 -2.37 4.71 -1.07
C GLY A 193 -2.07 4.41 -2.54
N GLU A 194 -1.23 3.42 -2.83
CA GLU A 194 -0.99 2.96 -4.19
C GLU A 194 -2.27 2.30 -4.75
N PRO A 195 -2.71 2.67 -5.98
CA PRO A 195 -3.77 1.95 -6.67
C PRO A 195 -3.38 0.50 -6.92
N MET A 196 -4.24 -0.43 -6.52
CA MET A 196 -4.11 -1.85 -6.79
C MET A 196 -5.02 -2.21 -7.98
N LEU A 197 -4.46 -2.88 -8.97
CA LEU A 197 -5.18 -3.40 -10.13
C LEU A 197 -5.54 -4.86 -9.86
N ASP A 198 -6.82 -5.16 -10.00
CA ASP A 198 -7.36 -6.50 -9.94
C ASP A 198 -7.26 -7.14 -11.32
N LEU A 199 -6.45 -8.19 -11.43
CA LEU A 199 -6.26 -8.98 -12.64
C LEU A 199 -7.13 -10.26 -12.63
N GLY A 200 -8.20 -10.26 -11.83
CA GLY A 200 -9.16 -11.36 -11.67
C GLY A 200 -8.84 -12.25 -10.47
N VAL A 201 -7.63 -12.83 -10.44
CA VAL A 201 -7.20 -13.75 -9.37
C VAL A 201 -6.09 -13.20 -8.48
N THR A 202 -5.41 -12.14 -8.92
CA THR A 202 -4.35 -11.48 -8.16
C THR A 202 -4.49 -9.96 -8.23
N GLU A 203 -4.01 -9.30 -7.19
CA GLU A 203 -3.93 -7.85 -7.15
C GLU A 203 -2.47 -7.41 -7.31
N VAL A 204 -2.21 -6.52 -8.26
CA VAL A 204 -0.88 -5.94 -8.47
C VAL A 204 -0.92 -4.44 -8.26
N GLY A 205 0.12 -3.88 -7.64
CA GLY A 205 0.26 -2.43 -7.56
C GLY A 205 0.45 -1.83 -8.95
N ILE A 206 -0.15 -0.67 -9.21
CA ILE A 206 -0.01 0.03 -10.49
C ILE A 206 1.46 0.33 -10.83
N SER A 207 2.35 0.42 -9.83
CA SER A 207 3.79 0.59 -10.06
C SER A 207 4.47 -0.56 -10.81
N LYS A 208 3.87 -1.76 -10.80
CA LYS A 208 4.36 -2.92 -11.57
C LYS A 208 3.92 -2.90 -13.04
N VAL A 209 2.99 -2.02 -13.41
CA VAL A 209 2.55 -1.88 -14.81
C VAL A 209 3.61 -1.11 -15.59
N ARG A 210 4.06 -1.69 -16.69
CA ARG A 210 5.01 -1.05 -17.62
C ARG A 210 4.34 -0.44 -18.82
N GLU A 211 3.30 -1.10 -19.33
CA GLU A 211 2.63 -0.70 -20.55
C GLU A 211 1.15 -1.00 -20.47
N ILE A 212 0.35 -0.13 -21.08
CA ILE A 212 -1.07 -0.37 -21.34
C ILE A 212 -1.16 -0.81 -22.79
N VAL A 213 -1.59 -2.04 -23.01
CA VAL A 213 -1.72 -2.64 -24.33
C VAL A 213 -3.15 -2.45 -24.81
N ASP A 214 -3.32 -1.82 -25.98
CA ASP A 214 -4.63 -1.71 -26.59
C ASP A 214 -4.94 -3.01 -27.36
N SER A 215 -5.95 -3.75 -26.93
CA SER A 215 -6.37 -5.04 -27.53
C SER A 215 -6.77 -4.92 -29.01
N GLN A 216 -6.91 -3.70 -29.54
CA GLN A 216 -7.31 -3.42 -30.92
C GLN A 216 -6.16 -3.41 -31.95
N ARG A 217 -4.88 -3.61 -31.56
CA ARG A 217 -3.74 -3.54 -32.52
C ARG A 217 -3.15 -4.87 -32.98
N GLY A 218 -3.59 -6.01 -32.43
CA GLY A 218 -3.01 -7.33 -32.72
C GLY A 218 -3.62 -8.11 -33.90
N GLY A 219 -4.45 -7.48 -34.73
CA GLY A 219 -5.14 -8.16 -35.84
C GLY A 219 -4.91 -7.50 -37.19
N ARG A 220 -3.79 -7.84 -37.85
CA ARG A 220 -3.64 -7.81 -39.32
C ARG A 220 -2.65 -8.86 -39.78
#